data_AF-Q5CR55-F1
#
_entry.id   AF-Q5CR55-F1
#
_cell.length_a   1.000
_cell.length_b   1.000
_cell.length_c   1.000
_cell.angle_alpha   90.00
_cell.angle_beta   90.00
_cell.angle_gamma   90.00
#
_symmetry.space_group_name_H-M   'P 1'
#
loop_
_entity.id
_entity.type
_entity.pdbx_description
1 polymer ?
#
loop_
_entity_poly.entity_id
_entity_poly.type
_entity_poly.pdbx_seq_one_letter_code
_entity_poly.pdbx_strand_id
1 'polypeptide(L)'
;GTVALREIRKYQASTDLLIAKLPFARVVREVTLKFVPHGEMWRWNAEALHAIQCAAEAFLQGLFEDAYLCTLHSKRVTLLPRDIRLARQLRGRYGDFI
;
A
#
# COMPACT_ATOMS: atom_id res chain seq x y z
N GLY A 1 -0.98 -19.13 -15.07
CA GLY A 1 -2.23 -19.12 -14.30
C GLY A 1 -2.15 -19.88 -12.98
N THR A 2 -1.68 -21.13 -12.99
CA THR A 2 -1.66 -22.03 -11.82
C THR A 2 -0.74 -21.56 -10.69
N VAL A 3 0.45 -21.03 -10.99
CA VAL A 3 1.38 -20.48 -9.98
C VAL A 3 0.77 -19.25 -9.30
N ALA A 4 0.25 -18.29 -10.08
CA ALA A 4 -0.40 -17.10 -9.56
C ALA A 4 -1.58 -17.43 -8.62
N LEU A 5 -2.42 -18.41 -8.98
CA LEU A 5 -3.52 -18.85 -8.11
C LEU A 5 -3.03 -19.45 -6.77
N ARG A 6 -1.89 -20.16 -6.79
CA ARG A 6 -1.28 -20.68 -5.56
C ARG A 6 -0.75 -19.55 -4.68
N GLU A 7 -0.10 -18.56 -5.28
CA GLU A 7 0.42 -17.39 -4.57
C GLU A 7 -0.70 -16.55 -3.96
N ILE A 8 -1.77 -16.28 -4.71
CA ILE A 8 -2.95 -15.57 -4.20
C ILE A 8 -3.50 -16.26 -2.95
N ARG A 9 -3.72 -17.58 -3.01
CA ARG A 9 -4.22 -18.35 -1.86
C ARG A 9 -3.26 -18.31 -0.67
N LYS A 10 -1.96 -18.39 -0.93
CA LYS A 10 -0.93 -18.31 0.11
C LYS A 10 -0.96 -16.96 0.83
N TYR A 11 -0.96 -15.87 0.07
CA TYR A 11 -0.90 -14.51 0.63
C TYR A 11 -2.20 -14.07 1.28
N GLN A 12 -3.36 -14.53 0.78
CA GLN A 12 -4.66 -14.29 1.42
C GLN A 12 -4.85 -15.05 2.74
N ALA A 13 -4.14 -16.17 2.94
CA ALA A 13 -4.19 -16.94 4.17
C ALA A 13 -3.24 -16.42 5.27
N SER A 14 -2.20 -15.67 4.89
CA SER A 14 -1.22 -15.09 5.80
C SER A 14 -1.59 -13.67 6.22
N THR A 15 -1.08 -13.23 7.37
CA THR A 15 -1.19 -11.84 7.87
C THR A 15 0.17 -11.17 8.01
N ASP A 16 1.21 -11.75 7.42
CA ASP A 16 2.58 -11.23 7.45
C ASP A 16 2.70 -9.95 6.62
N LEU A 17 3.50 -9.00 7.10
CA LEU A 17 3.87 -7.82 6.32
C LEU A 17 4.76 -8.23 5.14
N LEU A 18 4.40 -7.78 3.95
CA LEU A 18 5.04 -8.16 2.69
C LEU A 18 6.17 -7.21 2.30
N ILE A 19 6.14 -5.96 2.76
CA ILE A 19 7.20 -4.99 2.50
C ILE A 19 8.35 -5.20 3.48
N ALA A 20 9.59 -5.18 2.99
CA ALA A 20 10.75 -5.29 3.86
C ALA A 20 10.83 -4.09 4.82
N LYS A 21 10.98 -4.37 6.12
CA LYS A 21 10.94 -3.36 7.20
C LYS A 21 12.01 -2.28 7.08
N LEU A 22 13.26 -2.64 6.74
CA LEU A 22 14.38 -1.69 6.66
C LEU A 22 14.21 -0.65 5.55
N PRO A 23 13.92 -1.01 4.27
CA PRO A 23 13.68 0.00 3.24
C PRO A 23 12.44 0.84 3.52
N PHE A 24 11.36 0.25 4.07
CA PHE A 24 10.19 1.02 4.50
C PHE A 24 10.55 2.09 5.54
N ALA A 25 11.30 1.71 6.59
CA ALA A 25 11.76 2.64 7.61
C ALA A 25 12.65 3.77 7.06
N ARG A 26 13.48 3.50 6.03
CA ARG A 26 14.27 4.53 5.35
C ARG A 26 13.38 5.55 4.64
N VAL A 27 12.34 5.09 3.94
CA VAL A 27 11.37 5.97 3.26
C VAL A 27 10.60 6.82 4.26
N VAL A 28 10.13 6.23 5.37
CA VAL A 28 9.44 6.99 6.43
C VAL A 28 10.34 8.10 6.97
N ARG A 29 11.61 7.80 7.22
CA ARG A 29 12.59 8.80 7.69
C ARG A 29 12.83 9.90 6.64
N GLU A 30 13.01 9.53 5.38
CA GLU A 30 13.17 10.50 4.28
C GLU A 30 11.97 11.46 4.20
N VAL A 31 10.75 10.93 4.29
CA VAL A 31 9.52 11.73 4.28
C VAL A 31 9.49 12.66 5.51
N THR A 32 9.86 12.17 6.69
CA THR A 32 9.85 13.00 7.91
C THR A 32 10.81 14.17 7.86
N LEU A 33 11.99 14.00 7.25
CA LEU A 33 12.97 15.08 7.11
C LEU A 33 12.42 16.27 6.31
N LYS A 34 11.37 16.08 5.50
CA LYS A 34 10.71 17.18 4.78
C LYS A 34 9.82 18.05 5.68
N PHE A 35 9.48 17.56 6.87
CA PHE A 35 8.56 18.22 7.82
C PHE A 35 9.25 18.68 9.10
N VAL A 36 10.41 18.11 9.44
CA VAL A 36 11.16 18.48 10.64
C VAL A 36 11.83 19.86 10.45
N PRO A 37 11.73 20.78 11.43
CA PRO A 37 12.44 22.06 11.39
C PRO A 37 13.96 21.88 11.25
N HIS A 38 14.62 22.83 10.59
CA HIS A 38 16.07 22.78 10.35
C HIS A 38 16.84 22.62 11.67
N GLY A 39 17.63 21.56 11.77
CA GLY A 39 18.48 21.28 12.93
C GLY A 39 17.87 20.36 13.99
N GLU A 40 16.59 19.96 13.85
CA GLU A 40 15.99 18.94 14.72
C GLU A 40 16.10 17.53 14.12
N MET A 41 16.25 16.52 14.99
CA MET A 41 16.24 15.11 14.61
C MET A 41 15.15 14.37 15.38
N TRP A 42 14.05 14.04 14.70
CA TRP A 42 12.99 13.22 15.29
C TRP A 42 13.39 11.74 15.28
N ARG A 43 13.16 11.07 16.42
CA ARG A 43 13.39 9.63 16.56
C ARG A 43 12.09 8.88 16.39
N TRP A 44 12.18 7.72 15.73
CA TRP A 44 11.03 6.85 15.50
C TRP A 44 11.04 5.67 16.47
N ASN A 45 9.89 5.43 17.14
CA ASN A 45 9.66 4.19 17.88
C ASN A 45 9.45 3.03 16.89
N ALA A 46 9.89 1.82 17.25
CA ALA A 46 9.71 0.62 16.45
C ALA A 46 8.23 0.28 16.24
N GLU A 47 7.40 0.44 17.28
CA GLU A 47 5.95 0.20 17.19
C GLU A 47 5.26 1.21 16.27
N ALA A 48 5.69 2.47 16.27
CA ALA A 48 5.15 3.49 15.38
C ALA A 48 5.46 3.18 13.91
N LEU A 49 6.68 2.74 13.62
CA LEU A 49 7.05 2.29 12.27
C LEU A 49 6.24 1.07 11.85
N HIS A 50 5.99 0.13 12.76
CA HIS A 50 5.16 -1.04 12.51
C HIS A 50 3.71 -0.64 12.18
N ALA A 51 3.10 0.22 12.99
CA ALA A 51 1.74 0.69 12.79
C ALA A 51 1.56 1.39 11.43
N ILE A 52 2.50 2.26 11.05
CA ILE A 52 2.49 2.94 9.75
C ILE A 52 2.65 1.93 8.61
N GLN A 53 3.51 0.93 8.77
CA GLN A 53 3.67 -0.12 7.77
C GLN A 53 2.39 -0.94 7.58
N CYS A 54 1.77 -1.38 8.68
CA CYS A 54 0.49 -2.09 8.64
C CYS A 54 -0.58 -1.28 7.91
N ALA A 55 -0.74 0.00 8.27
CA ALA A 55 -1.72 0.88 7.64
C ALA A 55 -1.44 1.09 6.14
N ALA A 56 -0.17 1.28 5.78
CA ALA A 56 0.23 1.46 4.38
C ALA A 56 -0.03 0.20 3.53
N GLU A 57 0.28 -0.99 4.04
CA GLU A 57 0.04 -2.23 3.31
C GLU A 57 -1.46 -2.53 3.17
N ALA A 58 -2.24 -2.33 4.23
CA ALA A 58 -3.70 -2.46 4.18
C ALA A 58 -4.33 -1.50 3.16
N PHE A 59 -3.88 -0.25 3.13
CA PHE A 59 -4.30 0.74 2.15
C PHE A 59 -3.99 0.29 0.71
N LEU A 60 -2.76 -0.17 0.47
CA LEU A 60 -2.34 -0.63 -0.85
C LEU A 60 -3.13 -1.84 -1.31
N GLN A 61 -3.38 -2.81 -0.42
CA GLN A 61 -4.20 -3.98 -0.73
C GLN A 61 -5.60 -3.55 -1.19
N GLY A 62 -6.30 -2.73 -0.40
CA GLY A 62 -7.62 -2.25 -0.77
C GLY A 62 -7.60 -1.49 -2.11
N LEU A 63 -6.62 -0.62 -2.32
CA LEU A 63 -6.50 0.11 -3.59
C LEU A 63 -6.29 -0.82 -4.78
N PHE A 64 -5.52 -1.89 -4.62
CA PHE A 64 -5.32 -2.88 -5.68
C PHE A 64 -6.56 -3.72 -5.95
N GLU A 65 -7.36 -4.03 -4.94
CA GLU A 65 -8.65 -4.71 -5.11
C GLU A 65 -9.60 -3.87 -5.99
N ASP A 66 -9.76 -2.58 -5.70
CA ASP A 66 -10.60 -1.69 -6.49
C ASP A 66 -10.07 -1.45 -7.90
N ALA A 67 -8.76 -1.27 -8.03
CA ALA A 67 -8.11 -1.13 -9.33
C ALA A 67 -8.26 -2.42 -10.17
N TYR A 68 -8.27 -3.59 -9.53
CA TYR A 68 -8.50 -4.85 -10.21
C TYR A 68 -9.97 -5.01 -10.66
N LEU A 69 -10.94 -4.52 -9.89
CA LEU A 69 -12.33 -4.43 -10.34
C LEU A 69 -12.47 -3.56 -11.59
N CYS A 70 -11.77 -2.42 -11.66
CA CYS A 70 -11.73 -1.57 -12.87
C CYS A 70 -11.10 -2.30 -14.08
N THR A 71 -10.09 -3.13 -13.81
CA THR A 71 -9.43 -3.94 -14.83
C THR A 71 -10.37 -5.00 -15.41
N LEU A 72 -11.11 -5.71 -14.54
CA LEU A 72 -12.11 -6.69 -14.92
C LEU A 72 -13.29 -6.06 -15.67
N HIS A 73 -13.74 -4.89 -15.24
CA HIS A 73 -14.77 -4.11 -15.95
C HIS A 73 -14.37 -3.82 -17.40
N SER A 74 -13.07 -3.59 -17.65
CA SER A 74 -12.50 -3.39 -18.98
C SER A 74 -12.25 -4.70 -19.77
N LYS A 75 -12.74 -5.86 -19.28
CA LYS A 75 -12.51 -7.20 -19.87
C LYS A 75 -11.03 -7.60 -19.97
N ARG A 76 -10.18 -7.11 -19.07
CA ARG A 76 -8.76 -7.48 -18.98
C ARG A 76 -8.49 -8.23 -17.68
N VAL A 77 -7.38 -8.96 -17.66
CA VAL A 77 -6.85 -9.60 -16.45
C VAL A 77 -5.52 -8.97 -15.99
N THR A 78 -4.90 -8.14 -16.83
CA THR A 78 -3.66 -7.42 -16.51
C THR A 78 -3.98 -6.03 -16.00
N LEU A 79 -3.62 -5.77 -14.73
CA LEU A 79 -3.73 -4.47 -14.07
C LEU A 79 -2.81 -3.46 -14.76
N LEU A 80 -3.32 -2.26 -15.07
CA LEU A 80 -2.55 -1.18 -15.69
C LEU A 80 -2.62 0.11 -14.86
N PRO A 81 -1.65 1.04 -15.03
CA PRO A 81 -1.63 2.28 -14.26
C PRO A 81 -2.90 3.14 -14.37
N ARG A 82 -3.62 3.04 -15.50
CA ARG A 82 -4.90 3.74 -15.69
C ARG A 82 -6.00 3.22 -14.76
N ASP A 83 -5.96 1.94 -14.40
CA ASP A 83 -6.96 1.29 -13.55
C ASP A 83 -6.81 1.77 -12.11
N ILE A 84 -5.55 1.88 -11.65
CA ILE A 84 -5.22 2.48 -10.35
C ILE A 84 -5.62 3.95 -10.31
N ARG A 85 -5.34 4.71 -11.39
CA ARG A 85 -5.71 6.13 -11.47
C ARG A 85 -7.23 6.30 -11.40
N LEU A 86 -7.98 5.48 -12.13
CA LEU A 86 -9.44 5.50 -12.11
C LEU A 86 -9.98 5.14 -10.73
N ALA A 87 -9.48 4.06 -10.11
CA ALA A 87 -9.88 3.66 -8.75
C ALA A 87 -9.66 4.79 -7.74
N ARG A 88 -8.51 5.46 -7.78
CA ARG A 88 -8.23 6.63 -6.93
C ARG A 88 -9.17 7.80 -7.19
N GLN A 89 -9.55 8.03 -8.44
CA GLN A 89 -10.51 9.09 -8.79
C GLN A 89 -11.91 8.77 -8.27
N LEU A 90 -12.34 7.51 -8.37
CA LEU A 90 -13.65 7.05 -7.90
C LEU A 90 -13.75 7.05 -6.37
N ARG A 91 -12.67 6.70 -5.66
CA ARG A 91 -12.59 6.82 -4.19
C ARG A 91 -12.69 8.27 -3.69
N GLY A 92 -12.43 9.25 -4.56
CA GLY A 92 -12.43 10.66 -4.17
C GLY A 92 -11.28 11.02 -3.20
N ARG A 93 -11.39 12.18 -2.54
CA ARG A 93 -10.33 12.69 -1.65
C ARG A 93 -10.28 12.02 -0.26
N TYR A 94 -11.32 11.26 0.11
CA TYR A 94 -11.52 10.74 1.47
C TYR A 94 -11.93 9.25 1.54
N GLY A 95 -11.96 8.54 0.41
CA GLY A 95 -12.58 7.20 0.32
C GLY A 95 -11.91 6.07 1.11
N ASP A 96 -10.87 6.36 1.90
CA ASP A 96 -10.08 5.38 2.62
C ASP A 96 -10.20 5.49 4.16
N PHE A 97 -11.10 6.36 4.67
CA PHE A 97 -11.34 6.59 6.11
C PHE A 97 -12.78 6.32 6.57
N ILE A 98 -13.57 5.55 5.82
CA ILE A 98 -14.91 5.09 6.23
C ILE A 98 -14.88 3.58 6.43
#